data_AF-A0A7I8JL39-F1
#
_entry.id   AF-A0A7I8JL39-F1
#
_cell.length_a   1.000
_cell.length_b   1.000
_cell.length_c   1.000
_cell.angle_alpha   90.00
_cell.angle_beta   90.00
_cell.angle_gamma   90.00
#
_symmetry.space_group_name_H-M   'P 1'
#
loop_
_entity.id
_entity.type
_entity.pdbx_description
1 polymer ?
#
loop_
_entity_poly.entity_id
_entity_poly.type
_entity_poly.pdbx_seq_one_letter_code
_entity_poly.pdbx_strand_id
1 'polypeptide(L)'
;MKLVLRLSMAVPPRVIPNFQLQVSAFPTWVTPLPPPRRPCGAGLLDLSYNNLSGSIPAEIGTLQELAHLDLSSNTLNGSLPPSIGALLKLTGVLNLSCNSISGRIPAAYGNLPVAVSLDLKQNNLSGEIPQTGSLLNQGPTAFSGNPGLCGFP
;
A
#
# COMPACT_ATOMS: atom_id res chain seq x y z
N MET A 1 7.03 16.18 5.05
CA MET A 1 6.55 15.40 6.22
C MET A 1 6.99 13.96 6.00
N LYS A 2 7.75 13.38 6.94
CA LYS A 2 8.46 12.10 6.76
C LYS A 2 7.51 10.92 6.96
N LEU A 3 7.45 10.02 5.98
CA LEU A 3 7.01 8.65 6.13
C LEU A 3 8.03 7.95 7.06
N VAL A 4 7.66 7.60 8.29
CA VAL A 4 8.55 6.84 9.19
C VAL A 4 7.92 5.48 9.46
N LEU A 5 8.09 4.56 8.52
CA LEU A 5 8.11 3.14 8.83
C LEU A 5 9.39 2.91 9.65
N ARG A 6 9.27 2.48 10.91
CA ARG A 6 10.44 2.15 11.73
C ARG A 6 11.07 0.88 11.18
N LEU A 7 12.02 1.04 10.25
CA LEU A 7 12.94 0.00 9.81
C LEU A 7 13.89 -0.33 10.98
N SER A 8 13.60 -1.35 11.76
CA SER A 8 14.60 -1.99 12.62
C SER A 8 15.48 -2.86 11.73
N MET A 9 16.49 -2.25 11.09
CA MET A 9 17.32 -2.90 10.07
C MET A 9 18.27 -3.95 10.66
N ALA A 10 18.28 -5.12 10.03
CA ALA A 10 19.48 -5.92 9.80
C ALA A 10 19.36 -6.60 8.41
N VAL A 11 19.37 -5.81 7.32
CA VAL A 11 19.47 -6.32 5.94
C VAL A 11 20.41 -5.41 5.12
N PRO A 12 21.40 -5.96 4.38
CA PRO A 12 22.40 -5.18 3.65
C PRO A 12 21.83 -4.56 2.36
N PRO A 13 22.45 -3.51 1.82
CA PRO A 13 21.86 -2.67 0.78
C PRO A 13 21.89 -3.36 -0.58
N ARG A 14 20.73 -3.67 -1.14
CA ARG A 14 20.55 -3.79 -2.59
C ARG A 14 19.40 -2.90 -3.06
N VAL A 15 19.81 -1.75 -3.61
CA VAL A 15 19.10 -0.89 -4.54
C VAL A 15 17.87 -0.14 -3.99
N ILE A 16 18.14 1.02 -3.38
CA ILE A 16 17.22 2.16 -3.36
C ILE A 16 17.85 3.24 -4.23
N PRO A 17 17.35 3.56 -5.44
CA PRO A 17 17.76 4.77 -6.12
C PRO A 17 16.92 5.95 -5.63
N ASN A 18 17.60 6.90 -4.99
CA ASN A 18 17.25 8.32 -4.84
C ASN A 18 15.98 8.69 -4.03
N PHE A 19 16.12 8.75 -2.71
CA PHE A 19 15.48 9.84 -1.93
C PHE A 19 16.38 11.08 -2.03
N GLN A 20 16.08 11.98 -2.95
CA GLN A 20 16.70 13.30 -2.97
C GLN A 20 16.14 14.13 -1.80
N LEU A 21 16.99 14.35 -0.80
CA LEU A 21 16.85 15.45 0.16
C LEU A 21 16.86 16.77 -0.63
N GLN A 22 15.84 17.61 -0.48
CA GLN A 22 15.93 19.00 -0.89
C GLN A 22 15.57 19.92 0.26
N VAL A 23 16.58 20.63 0.78
CA VAL A 23 16.46 22.01 1.22
C VAL A 23 17.75 22.74 0.85
N SER A 24 17.69 23.61 -0.15
CA SER A 24 18.18 25.00 -0.07
C SER A 24 17.89 25.72 -1.39
N ALA A 25 17.63 27.02 -1.25
CA ALA A 25 17.04 27.92 -2.22
C ALA A 25 17.77 27.99 -3.57
N PHE A 26 17.00 28.08 -4.67
CA PHE A 26 17.51 28.46 -5.98
C PHE A 26 17.15 29.93 -6.30
N PRO A 27 18.11 30.74 -6.78
CA PRO A 27 17.86 32.13 -7.16
C PRO A 27 16.94 32.23 -8.39
N THR A 28 16.10 33.26 -8.41
CA THR A 28 14.92 33.44 -9.27
C THR A 28 15.24 33.90 -10.70
N TRP A 29 15.99 33.14 -11.51
CA TRP A 29 16.08 33.41 -12.97
C TRP A 29 16.29 32.10 -13.75
N VAL A 30 15.30 31.18 -13.71
CA VAL A 30 15.27 30.05 -14.64
C VAL A 30 13.85 29.87 -15.16
N THR A 31 13.78 29.65 -16.48
CA THR A 31 12.63 29.38 -17.36
C THR A 31 11.48 28.59 -16.74
N PRO A 32 10.23 28.74 -17.25
CA PRO A 32 9.09 27.98 -16.71
C PRO A 32 9.44 26.50 -16.65
N LEU A 33 9.38 25.94 -15.44
CA LEU A 33 9.54 24.52 -15.18
C LEU A 33 8.74 23.75 -16.22
N PRO A 34 9.34 22.81 -16.97
CA PRO A 34 8.53 21.89 -17.77
C PRO A 34 7.49 21.26 -16.84
N PRO A 35 6.23 21.08 -17.29
CA PRO A 35 5.22 20.44 -16.46
C PRO A 35 5.83 19.13 -15.92
N PRO A 36 5.61 18.81 -14.63
CA PRO A 36 6.22 17.65 -14.01
C PRO A 36 5.99 16.47 -14.94
N ARG A 37 7.10 15.91 -15.46
CA ARG A 37 7.04 14.75 -16.36
C ARG A 37 6.21 13.71 -15.62
N ARG A 38 5.03 13.37 -16.15
CA ARG A 38 4.26 12.23 -15.63
C ARG A 38 5.24 11.06 -15.58
N PRO A 39 5.53 10.47 -14.41
CA PRO A 39 6.42 9.33 -14.36
C PRO A 39 5.77 8.24 -15.20
N CYS A 40 6.32 7.95 -16.38
CA CYS A 40 5.79 6.89 -17.26
C CYS A 40 6.25 5.50 -16.79
N GLY A 41 6.88 5.40 -15.62
CA GLY A 41 7.16 4.14 -14.95
C GLY A 41 6.04 3.86 -13.95
N ALA A 42 5.35 2.73 -14.14
CA ALA A 42 4.47 2.17 -13.13
C ALA A 42 5.25 2.05 -11.80
N GLY A 43 4.79 2.72 -10.75
CA GLY A 43 5.47 2.70 -9.46
C GLY A 43 5.37 1.31 -8.84
N LEU A 44 6.51 0.72 -8.47
CA LEU A 44 6.59 -0.55 -7.75
C LEU A 44 7.20 -0.28 -6.38
N LEU A 45 6.48 -0.70 -5.33
CA LEU A 45 6.97 -0.69 -3.96
C LEU A 45 6.81 -2.09 -3.38
N ASP A 46 7.94 -2.78 -3.25
CA ASP A 46 8.02 -4.08 -2.59
C ASP A 46 8.89 -3.93 -1.33
N LEU A 47 8.27 -4.12 -0.18
CA LEU A 47 8.89 -4.16 1.14
C LEU A 47 8.54 -5.47 1.85
N SER A 48 8.18 -6.50 1.08
CA SER A 48 7.83 -7.82 1.61
C SER A 48 9.01 -8.46 2.36
N TYR A 49 8.73 -9.42 3.24
CA TYR A 49 9.74 -10.19 3.98
C TYR A 49 10.71 -9.33 4.79
N ASN A 50 10.17 -8.40 5.57
CA ASN A 50 10.93 -7.55 6.47
C ASN A 50 10.37 -7.63 7.90
N ASN A 51 11.02 -6.92 8.83
CA ASN A 51 10.54 -6.75 10.21
C ASN A 51 9.89 -5.37 10.40
N LEU A 52 9.17 -4.86 9.39
CA LEU A 52 8.44 -3.61 9.51
C LEU A 52 7.32 -3.77 10.53
N SER A 53 7.16 -2.77 11.40
CA SER A 53 6.18 -2.78 12.49
C SER A 53 5.45 -1.43 12.57
N GLY A 54 4.35 -1.43 13.31
CA GLY A 54 3.45 -0.28 13.39
C GLY A 54 2.37 -0.30 12.30
N SER A 55 1.58 0.76 12.26
CA SER A 55 0.44 0.87 11.34
C SER A 55 0.85 1.35 9.96
N ILE A 56 0.10 0.93 8.93
CA ILE A 56 0.25 1.47 7.58
C ILE A 56 -0.22 2.95 7.60
N PRO A 57 0.66 3.90 7.29
CA PRO A 57 0.32 5.32 7.29
C PRO A 57 -0.67 5.67 6.16
N ALA A 58 -1.61 6.59 6.43
CA ALA A 58 -2.60 7.02 5.44
C ALA A 58 -1.96 7.71 4.22
N GLU A 59 -0.76 8.24 4.39
CA GLU A 59 0.06 8.89 3.36
C GLU A 59 0.40 7.96 2.20
N ILE A 60 0.29 6.63 2.35
CA ILE A 60 0.46 5.69 1.24
C ILE A 60 -0.48 6.00 0.07
N GLY A 61 -1.68 6.53 0.37
CA GLY A 61 -2.65 6.95 -0.64
C GLY A 61 -2.20 8.16 -1.49
N THR A 62 -1.11 8.83 -1.13
CA THR A 62 -0.53 9.93 -1.94
C THR A 62 0.33 9.42 -3.10
N LEU A 63 0.70 8.14 -3.10
CA LEU A 63 1.50 7.50 -4.14
C LEU A 63 0.67 7.16 -5.38
N GLN A 64 0.10 8.19 -6.03
CA GLN A 64 -0.88 8.06 -7.11
C GLN A 64 -0.34 7.37 -8.37
N GLU A 65 0.98 7.21 -8.51
CA GLU A 65 1.64 6.49 -9.61
C GLU A 65 1.93 5.01 -9.32
N LEU A 66 1.55 4.52 -8.13
CA LEU A 66 1.83 3.16 -7.70
C LEU A 66 0.93 2.15 -8.42
N ALA A 67 1.57 1.16 -9.06
CA ALA A 67 0.93 0.05 -9.75
C ALA A 67 1.01 -1.27 -8.96
N HIS A 68 2.04 -1.41 -8.12
CA HIS A 68 2.31 -2.60 -7.33
C HIS A 68 2.75 -2.22 -5.92
N LEU A 69 2.08 -2.79 -4.92
CA LEU A 69 2.37 -2.62 -3.50
C LEU A 69 2.41 -3.99 -2.81
N ASP A 70 3.60 -4.40 -2.38
CA ASP A 70 3.77 -5.59 -1.54
C ASP A 70 4.37 -5.19 -0.19
N LEU A 71 3.62 -5.41 0.88
CA LEU A 71 4.03 -5.24 2.28
C LEU A 71 3.92 -6.56 3.06
N SER A 72 3.80 -7.69 2.35
CA SER A 72 3.54 -8.98 2.97
C SER A 72 4.69 -9.48 3.84
N SER A 73 4.41 -10.45 4.70
CA SER A 73 5.42 -11.09 5.55
C SER A 73 6.21 -10.08 6.38
N ASN A 74 5.48 -9.27 7.16
CA ASN A 74 5.99 -8.26 8.07
C ASN A 74 5.28 -8.36 9.43
N THR A 75 5.54 -7.41 10.33
CA THR A 75 4.87 -7.31 11.64
C THR A 75 3.99 -6.06 11.72
N LEU A 76 3.43 -5.62 10.60
CA LEU A 76 2.56 -4.45 10.53
C LEU A 76 1.26 -4.71 11.31
N ASN A 77 0.74 -3.69 11.97
CA ASN A 77 -0.43 -3.78 12.83
C ASN A 77 -1.39 -2.60 12.61
N GLY A 78 -2.35 -2.38 13.51
CA GLY A 78 -3.35 -1.33 13.36
C GLY A 78 -4.38 -1.66 12.28
N SER A 79 -5.07 -0.65 11.77
CA SER A 79 -6.15 -0.81 10.78
C SER A 79 -5.70 -0.51 9.35
N LEU A 80 -6.38 -1.10 8.38
CA LEU A 80 -6.23 -0.77 6.96
C LEU A 80 -6.63 0.70 6.70
N PRO A 81 -5.73 1.54 6.13
CA PRO A 81 -6.07 2.93 5.85
C PRO A 81 -6.98 3.02 4.61
N PRO A 82 -8.15 3.69 4.71
CA PRO A 82 -9.07 3.84 3.57
C PRO A 82 -8.45 4.54 2.36
N SER A 83 -7.38 5.31 2.56
CA SER A 83 -6.67 6.04 1.51
C SER A 83 -6.01 5.14 0.47
N ILE A 84 -5.76 3.86 0.76
CA ILE A 84 -5.31 2.88 -0.25
C ILE A 84 -6.36 2.74 -1.37
N GLY A 85 -7.64 2.85 -1.04
CA GLY A 85 -8.74 2.84 -2.02
C GLY A 85 -8.69 4.00 -3.04
N ALA A 86 -7.84 5.02 -2.82
CA ALA A 86 -7.63 6.12 -3.74
C ALA A 86 -6.48 5.89 -4.75
N LEU A 87 -5.81 4.73 -4.71
CA LEU A 87 -4.71 4.39 -5.61
C LEU A 87 -5.24 3.86 -6.95
N LEU A 88 -5.73 4.77 -7.80
CA LEU A 88 -6.40 4.41 -9.06
C LEU A 88 -5.48 3.80 -10.13
N LYS A 89 -4.15 3.88 -9.95
CA LYS A 89 -3.17 3.25 -10.85
C LYS A 89 -2.68 1.89 -10.36
N LEU A 90 -3.18 1.42 -9.21
CA LEU A 90 -2.80 0.15 -8.61
C LEU A 90 -3.50 -1.01 -9.33
N THR A 91 -2.93 -1.41 -10.46
CA THR A 91 -3.50 -2.41 -11.37
C THR A 91 -2.81 -3.77 -11.29
N GLY A 92 -1.70 -3.88 -10.56
CA GLY A 92 -0.94 -5.12 -10.41
C GLY A 92 -1.37 -5.89 -9.17
N VAL A 93 -0.69 -5.62 -8.05
CA VAL A 93 -0.85 -6.36 -6.80
C VAL A 93 -0.94 -5.40 -5.62
N LEU A 94 -1.87 -5.68 -4.72
CA LEU A 94 -1.91 -5.15 -3.36
C LEU A 94 -1.81 -6.33 -2.39
N ASN A 95 -0.61 -6.61 -1.91
CA ASN A 95 -0.36 -7.73 -1.02
C ASN A 95 0.00 -7.22 0.38
N LEU A 96 -0.91 -7.46 1.33
CA LEU A 96 -0.74 -7.12 2.75
C LEU A 96 -0.77 -8.39 3.61
N SER A 97 -0.61 -9.57 3.00
CA SER A 97 -0.71 -10.85 3.68
C SER A 97 0.36 -11.07 4.74
N CYS A 98 0.12 -12.01 5.66
CA CYS A 98 1.11 -12.44 6.66
C CYS A 98 1.61 -11.26 7.50
N ASN A 99 0.67 -10.53 8.11
CA ASN A 99 0.94 -9.41 9.02
C ASN A 99 0.04 -9.54 10.26
N SER A 100 0.02 -8.53 11.13
CA SER A 100 -0.85 -8.43 12.31
C SER A 100 -1.89 -7.32 12.17
N ILE A 101 -2.32 -7.02 10.94
CA ILE A 101 -3.30 -5.96 10.66
C ILE A 101 -4.67 -6.40 11.19
N SER A 102 -5.42 -5.46 11.77
CA SER A 102 -6.67 -5.72 12.49
C SER A 102 -7.78 -4.75 12.11
N GLY A 103 -9.00 -5.01 12.58
CA GLY A 103 -10.16 -4.18 12.26
C GLY A 103 -10.81 -4.55 10.93
N ARG A 104 -11.69 -3.67 10.44
CA ARG A 104 -12.52 -3.93 9.25
C ARG A 104 -11.80 -3.60 7.94
N ILE A 105 -12.17 -4.29 6.87
CA ILE A 105 -11.81 -3.92 5.51
C ILE A 105 -12.59 -2.66 5.14
N PRO A 106 -11.95 -1.54 4.77
CA PRO A 106 -12.66 -0.33 4.37
C PRO A 106 -13.38 -0.54 3.03
N ALA A 107 -14.65 -0.14 2.93
CA ALA A 107 -15.40 -0.20 1.67
C ALA A 107 -14.73 0.59 0.52
N ALA A 108 -13.88 1.56 0.86
CA ALA A 108 -13.05 2.29 -0.11
C ALA A 108 -12.15 1.38 -0.95
N TYR A 109 -11.81 0.17 -0.47
CA TYR A 109 -11.02 -0.79 -1.25
C TYR A 109 -11.79 -1.30 -2.46
N GLY A 110 -13.13 -1.19 -2.48
CA GLY A 110 -13.93 -1.45 -3.67
C GLY A 110 -13.67 -0.45 -4.81
N ASN A 111 -13.10 0.72 -4.54
CA ASN A 111 -12.74 1.71 -5.56
C ASN A 111 -11.40 1.40 -6.26
N LEU A 112 -10.65 0.42 -5.76
CA LEU A 112 -9.41 -0.02 -6.43
C LEU A 112 -9.73 -0.51 -7.84
N PRO A 113 -8.78 -0.37 -8.79
CA PRO A 113 -8.97 -0.88 -10.15
C PRO A 113 -9.36 -2.35 -10.15
N VAL A 114 -10.33 -2.73 -10.98
CA VAL A 114 -10.81 -4.12 -11.08
C VAL A 114 -9.69 -5.13 -11.38
N ALA A 115 -8.64 -4.70 -12.06
CA ALA A 115 -7.47 -5.53 -12.38
C ALA A 115 -6.58 -5.85 -11.17
N VAL A 116 -6.76 -5.18 -10.03
CA VAL A 116 -5.92 -5.41 -8.85
C VAL A 116 -6.09 -6.84 -8.33
N SER A 117 -4.96 -7.51 -8.10
CA SER A 117 -4.92 -8.70 -7.26
C SER A 117 -4.73 -8.27 -5.80
N LEU A 118 -5.75 -8.48 -4.97
CA LEU A 118 -5.72 -8.19 -3.54
C LEU A 118 -5.38 -9.46 -2.76
N ASP A 119 -4.43 -9.39 -1.82
CA ASP A 119 -4.18 -10.45 -0.85
C ASP A 119 -4.09 -9.86 0.58
N LEU A 120 -5.05 -10.23 1.42
CA LEU A 120 -5.17 -9.84 2.83
C LEU A 120 -5.06 -11.04 3.77
N LYS A 121 -4.66 -12.22 3.28
CA LYS A 121 -4.68 -13.45 4.05
C LYS A 121 -3.75 -13.37 5.27
N GLN A 122 -4.00 -14.21 6.27
CA GLN A 122 -3.15 -14.33 7.46
C GLN A 122 -2.90 -12.98 8.13
N ASN A 123 -3.99 -12.36 8.56
CA ASN A 123 -4.01 -11.16 9.39
C ASN A 123 -5.02 -11.36 10.53
N ASN A 124 -5.29 -10.30 11.29
CA ASN A 124 -6.29 -10.29 12.37
C ASN A 124 -7.50 -9.41 12.01
N LEU A 125 -7.87 -9.37 10.71
CA LEU A 125 -9.01 -8.60 10.24
C LEU A 125 -10.33 -9.17 10.77
N SER A 126 -11.33 -8.30 10.89
CA SER A 126 -12.63 -8.66 11.45
C SER A 126 -13.80 -7.92 10.82
N GLY A 127 -15.00 -8.46 11.01
CA GLY A 127 -16.23 -7.92 10.46
C GLY A 127 -16.54 -8.42 9.05
N GLU A 128 -17.59 -7.85 8.45
CA GLU A 128 -18.08 -8.27 7.15
C GLU A 128 -17.19 -7.76 6.01
N ILE A 129 -16.90 -8.62 5.02
CA ILE A 129 -16.24 -8.23 3.78
C ILE A 129 -17.17 -7.30 2.99
N PRO A 130 -16.78 -6.04 2.71
CA PRO A 130 -17.63 -5.11 1.98
C PRO A 130 -17.95 -5.64 0.57
N GLN A 131 -19.24 -5.72 0.26
CA GLN A 131 -19.76 -6.17 -1.03
C GLN A 131 -19.74 -5.04 -2.06
N THR A 132 -18.54 -4.51 -2.38
CA THR A 132 -18.41 -3.31 -3.21
C THR A 132 -17.28 -3.42 -4.23
N GLY A 133 -17.56 -3.06 -5.48
CA GLY A 133 -16.56 -2.81 -6.52
C GLY A 133 -15.60 -3.98 -6.74
N SER A 134 -14.29 -3.70 -6.76
CA SER A 134 -13.25 -4.69 -7.02
C SER A 134 -13.12 -5.78 -5.94
N LEU A 135 -13.68 -5.59 -4.74
CA LEU A 135 -13.70 -6.61 -3.69
C LEU A 135 -14.58 -7.81 -4.07
N LEU A 136 -15.64 -7.60 -4.86
CA LEU A 136 -16.53 -8.66 -5.36
C LEU A 136 -15.86 -9.60 -6.38
N ASN A 137 -14.70 -9.20 -6.89
CA ASN A 137 -13.94 -9.97 -7.88
C ASN A 137 -12.76 -10.73 -7.26
N GLN A 138 -12.59 -10.66 -5.93
CA GLN A 138 -11.49 -11.31 -5.23
C GLN A 138 -11.90 -12.71 -4.78
N GLY A 139 -10.98 -13.67 -4.87
CA GLY A 139 -11.27 -15.04 -4.42
C GLY A 139 -11.27 -15.17 -2.88
N PRO A 140 -11.95 -16.19 -2.32
CA PRO A 140 -11.98 -16.45 -0.87
C PRO A 140 -10.59 -16.63 -0.25
N THR A 141 -9.62 -17.09 -1.04
CA THR A 141 -8.24 -17.30 -0.61
C THR A 141 -7.56 -15.99 -0.19
N ALA A 142 -7.90 -14.86 -0.82
CA ALA A 142 -7.37 -13.54 -0.51
C ALA A 142 -7.72 -13.07 0.92
N PHE A 143 -8.75 -13.63 1.53
CA PHE A 143 -9.23 -13.25 2.86
C PHE A 143 -8.97 -14.32 3.93
N SER A 144 -8.45 -15.49 3.52
CA SER A 144 -8.24 -16.64 4.39
C SER A 144 -7.30 -16.37 5.57
N GLY A 145 -7.43 -17.12 6.66
CA GLY A 145 -6.58 -16.94 7.83
C GLY A 145 -6.83 -15.64 8.62
N ASN A 146 -8.00 -15.04 8.48
CA ASN A 146 -8.50 -13.95 9.32
C ASN A 146 -9.70 -14.45 10.13
N PRO A 147 -9.55 -14.83 11.41
CA PRO A 147 -10.60 -15.52 12.16
C PRO A 147 -11.83 -14.66 12.45
N GLY A 148 -11.70 -13.33 12.41
CA GLY A 148 -12.80 -12.41 12.66
C GLY A 148 -13.58 -11.99 11.41
N LEU A 149 -13.13 -12.35 10.20
CA LEU A 149 -13.80 -11.97 8.96
C LEU A 149 -15.00 -12.87 8.69
N CYS A 150 -16.06 -12.27 8.17
CA CYS A 150 -17.27 -12.96 7.74
C CYS A 150 -17.87 -12.29 6.50
N GLY A 151 -18.94 -12.85 5.94
CA GLY A 151 -19.56 -12.34 4.71
C GLY A 151 -18.98 -12.98 3.44
N PHE A 152 -19.49 -12.55 2.29
CA PHE A 152 -19.20 -13.17 1.00
C PHE A 152 -17.84 -12.71 0.43
N PRO A 153 -16.99 -13.62 -0.07
CA PRO A 153 -15.87 -13.33 -0.96
C PRO A 153 -16.27 -13.45 -2.44
#